data_AF-A0A9W9B6Y4-F1
#
_entry.id   AF-A0A9W9B6Y4-F1
#
_cell.length_a   1.000
_cell.length_b   1.000
_cell.length_c   1.000
_cell.angle_alpha   90.00
_cell.angle_beta   90.00
_cell.angle_gamma   90.00
#
_symmetry.space_group_name_H-M   'P 1'
#
loop_
_entity.id
_entity.type
_entity.pdbx_description
1 polymer ?
#
loop_
_entity_poly.entity_id
_entity_poly.type
_entity_poly.pdbx_seq_one_letter_code
_entity_poly.pdbx_strand_id
1 'polypeptide(L)'
;MEICLERFATSYAEEQQQSSRKRKRANSGSYATGPPAIHIHNIIPGQPDTTLTNSRVRSTPETASLRYALEGLGMRDDVAEEYFAWHGSRVRRQALKEEYDRACDLALGKGLDLELIHDDQDGVYQFLTDHGIMEGPARRVVRDVEIFLNQQQYSSD
;
A
#
# COMPACT_ATOMS: atom_id res chain seq x y z
N MET A 1 21.48 7.81 -22.70
CA MET A 1 20.39 6.95 -22.19
C MET A 1 21.03 5.77 -21.46
N GLU A 2 21.91 6.05 -20.49
CA GLU A 2 22.71 5.05 -19.77
C GLU A 2 23.35 5.74 -18.56
N ILE A 3 22.61 5.93 -17.46
CA ILE A 3 23.18 6.04 -16.11
C ILE A 3 22.09 5.59 -15.14
N CYS A 4 22.44 4.71 -14.20
CA CYS A 4 21.63 4.17 -13.08
C CYS A 4 21.04 2.75 -13.26
N LEU A 5 21.64 1.90 -14.08
CA LEU A 5 21.60 0.46 -13.83
C LEU A 5 22.92 0.07 -13.18
N GLU A 6 22.94 -0.01 -11.85
CA GLU A 6 23.85 -0.87 -11.04
C GLU A 6 23.89 -0.35 -9.61
N ARG A 7 22.81 -0.48 -8.83
CA ARG A 7 22.89 -0.46 -7.36
C ARG A 7 21.82 -1.35 -6.72
N PHE A 8 22.23 -2.59 -6.47
CA PHE A 8 21.89 -3.41 -5.31
C PHE A 8 20.63 -4.29 -5.34
N ALA A 9 20.81 -5.44 -5.97
CA ALA A 9 20.28 -6.69 -5.45
C ALA A 9 20.92 -7.02 -4.08
N THR A 10 20.14 -6.98 -3.00
CA THR A 10 20.32 -7.87 -1.83
C THR A 10 18.97 -8.35 -1.33
N SER A 11 18.69 -9.58 -1.70
CA SER A 11 17.63 -10.52 -1.29
C SER A 11 17.29 -10.47 0.20
N TYR A 12 16.03 -10.17 0.55
CA TYR A 12 15.44 -10.55 1.83
C TYR A 12 14.89 -11.98 1.71
N ALA A 13 15.75 -12.96 1.97
CA ALA A 13 15.38 -14.35 2.15
C ALA A 13 15.66 -14.74 3.60
N GLU A 14 14.77 -14.41 4.55
CA GLU A 14 14.86 -14.91 5.94
C GLU A 14 13.62 -14.60 6.80
N GLU A 15 12.43 -15.12 6.46
CA GLU A 15 11.31 -15.12 7.44
C GLU A 15 10.42 -16.37 7.45
N GLN A 16 10.97 -17.52 7.03
CA GLN A 16 10.37 -18.83 7.36
C GLN A 16 11.23 -19.53 8.42
N GLN A 17 10.78 -19.51 9.69
CA GLN A 17 10.92 -20.60 10.70
C GLN A 17 10.84 -20.10 12.17
N GLN A 18 9.71 -19.51 12.59
CA GLN A 18 9.45 -19.28 14.03
C GLN A 18 8.08 -19.80 14.54
N SER A 19 7.50 -20.84 13.93
CA SER A 19 6.29 -21.49 14.49
C SER A 19 6.53 -22.86 15.14
N SER A 20 7.76 -23.36 15.19
CA SER A 20 8.07 -24.70 15.73
C SER A 20 8.71 -24.66 17.11
N ARG A 21 8.03 -24.12 18.13
CA ARG A 21 8.40 -24.41 19.53
C ARG A 21 7.24 -24.25 20.51
N LYS A 22 7.00 -25.34 21.25
CA LYS A 22 6.07 -25.56 22.38
C LYS A 22 4.66 -25.95 21.89
N ARG A 23 4.10 -27.11 22.23
CA ARG A 23 4.05 -27.76 23.55
C ARG A 23 3.96 -29.29 23.43
N LYS A 24 4.80 -29.99 24.18
CA LYS A 24 4.68 -31.43 24.47
C LYS A 24 4.08 -31.56 25.87
N ARG A 25 2.93 -32.21 26.01
CA ARG A 25 2.51 -32.94 27.22
C ARG A 25 1.62 -34.11 26.80
N ALA A 26 2.12 -35.31 27.08
CA ALA A 26 1.37 -36.58 27.12
C ALA A 26 0.40 -36.57 28.33
N ASN A 27 -0.54 -37.47 28.57
CA ASN A 27 -0.80 -38.85 28.14
C ASN A 27 -2.24 -39.23 28.59
N SER A 28 -2.78 -40.29 27.98
CA SER A 28 -3.79 -41.24 28.52
C SER A 28 -5.26 -40.86 28.69
N GLY A 29 -6.13 -41.69 28.11
CA GLY A 29 -7.38 -42.10 28.77
C GLY A 29 -8.65 -42.04 27.92
N SER A 30 -8.96 -43.18 27.30
CA SER A 30 -10.17 -43.68 26.64
C SER A 30 -11.57 -43.11 26.98
N TYR A 31 -12.51 -43.48 26.09
CA TYR A 31 -13.99 -43.50 26.14
C TYR A 31 -14.74 -42.29 25.58
N ALA A 32 -15.34 -42.53 24.41
CA ALA A 32 -16.65 -42.05 23.93
C ALA A 32 -17.07 -40.61 24.28
N THR A 33 -17.25 -39.79 23.25
CA THR A 33 -18.56 -39.39 22.70
C THR A 33 -18.25 -38.34 21.61
N GLY A 34 -18.83 -38.49 20.42
CA GLY A 34 -18.68 -37.51 19.33
C GLY A 34 -19.11 -36.10 19.75
N PRO A 35 -18.71 -35.05 19.00
CA PRO A 35 -19.10 -33.68 19.33
C PRO A 35 -20.63 -33.60 19.42
N PRO A 36 -21.20 -32.88 20.40
CA PRO A 36 -22.65 -32.75 20.51
C PRO A 36 -23.20 -32.07 19.26
N ALA A 37 -24.37 -32.52 18.80
CA ALA A 37 -25.08 -31.92 17.69
C ALA A 37 -25.37 -30.45 17.96
N ILE A 38 -24.90 -29.57 17.08
CA ILE A 38 -25.15 -28.12 17.17
C ILE A 38 -26.57 -27.86 16.67
N HIS A 39 -27.50 -27.62 17.58
CA HIS A 39 -28.83 -27.10 17.26
C HIS A 39 -28.73 -25.60 17.01
N ILE A 40 -28.69 -25.18 15.73
CA ILE A 40 -28.77 -23.77 15.35
C ILE A 40 -30.24 -23.34 15.36
N HIS A 41 -30.63 -22.58 16.38
CA HIS A 41 -31.97 -22.01 16.51
C HIS A 41 -32.02 -20.70 15.70
N ASN A 42 -32.55 -20.74 14.47
CA ASN A 42 -32.76 -19.53 13.67
C ASN A 42 -33.99 -18.78 14.20
N ILE A 43 -33.78 -17.98 15.24
CA ILE A 43 -34.75 -16.97 15.65
C ILE A 43 -34.39 -15.68 14.93
N ILE A 44 -35.36 -15.09 14.22
CA ILE A 44 -35.30 -13.72 13.72
C ILE A 44 -35.89 -12.84 14.83
N PRO A 45 -35.08 -12.10 15.61
CA PRO A 45 -35.61 -11.04 16.44
C PRO A 45 -35.88 -9.86 15.50
N GLY A 46 -37.10 -9.30 15.54
CA GLY A 46 -37.47 -8.13 14.74
C GLY A 46 -36.41 -7.05 14.85
N GLN A 47 -35.73 -6.75 13.74
CA GLN A 47 -34.74 -5.69 13.67
C GLN A 47 -35.45 -4.33 13.62
N PRO A 48 -35.09 -3.38 14.50
CA PRO A 48 -35.18 -1.97 14.13
C PRO A 48 -34.20 -1.71 12.97
N ASP A 49 -34.61 -0.86 12.02
CA ASP A 49 -33.86 -0.48 10.84
C ASP A 49 -32.43 0.00 11.17
N THR A 50 -31.48 -0.92 11.18
CA THR A 50 -30.05 -0.60 11.11
C THR A 50 -29.62 -0.75 9.66
N THR A 51 -29.64 0.37 8.95
CA THR A 51 -29.04 0.55 7.62
C THR A 51 -27.56 0.18 7.70
N LEU A 52 -27.24 -1.09 7.46
CA LEU A 52 -25.89 -1.53 7.16
C LEU A 52 -25.55 -0.97 5.78
N THR A 53 -24.87 0.18 5.78
CA THR A 53 -24.15 0.65 4.61
C THR A 53 -23.03 -0.34 4.33
N ASN A 54 -23.31 -1.36 3.52
CA ASN A 54 -22.29 -2.05 2.77
C ASN A 54 -21.62 -0.99 1.89
N SER A 55 -20.52 -0.40 2.38
CA SER A 55 -19.60 0.36 1.54
C SER A 55 -18.92 -0.64 0.61
N ARG A 56 -19.64 -1.07 -0.41
CA ARG A 56 -19.02 -1.61 -1.60
C ARG A 56 -18.33 -0.42 -2.22
N VAL A 57 -17.02 -0.30 -2.00
CA VAL A 57 -16.17 0.67 -2.69
C VAL A 57 -16.39 0.41 -4.18
N ARG A 58 -17.28 1.19 -4.78
CA ARG A 58 -17.52 1.18 -6.21
C ARG A 58 -16.36 1.98 -6.76
N SER A 59 -15.34 1.28 -7.24
CA SER A 59 -14.26 1.89 -8.00
C SER A 59 -14.89 2.78 -9.07
N THR A 60 -14.62 4.07 -9.00
CA THR A 60 -15.03 4.99 -10.06
C THR A 60 -14.23 4.62 -11.32
N PRO A 61 -14.76 4.87 -12.53
CA PRO A 61 -14.06 4.54 -13.77
C PRO A 61 -12.64 5.12 -13.84
N GLU A 62 -12.39 6.25 -13.18
CA GLU A 62 -11.09 6.91 -13.03
C GLU A 62 -10.08 6.08 -12.23
N THR A 63 -10.46 5.60 -11.04
CA THR A 63 -9.60 4.73 -10.23
C THR A 63 -9.25 3.41 -10.93
N ALA A 64 -10.19 2.84 -11.68
CA ALA A 64 -9.93 1.64 -12.47
C ALA A 64 -8.90 1.90 -13.58
N SER A 65 -9.02 3.04 -14.28
CA SER A 65 -8.06 3.44 -15.31
C SER A 65 -6.64 3.62 -14.75
N LEU A 66 -6.51 4.18 -13.55
CA LEU A 66 -5.23 4.42 -12.90
C LEU A 66 -4.56 3.11 -12.48
N ARG A 67 -5.33 2.16 -11.94
CA ARG A 67 -4.84 0.81 -11.62
C ARG A 67 -4.28 0.09 -12.84
N TYR A 68 -5.01 0.13 -13.96
CA TYR A 68 -4.51 -0.46 -15.21
C TYR A 68 -3.24 0.23 -15.72
N ALA A 69 -3.13 1.55 -15.58
CA ALA A 69 -1.91 2.26 -15.94
C ALA A 69 -0.73 1.79 -15.08
N LEU A 70 -0.90 1.69 -13.76
CA LEU A 70 0.14 1.22 -12.84
C LEU A 70 0.57 -0.23 -13.09
N GLU A 71 -0.38 -1.13 -13.37
CA GLU A 71 -0.08 -2.54 -13.69
C GLU A 71 0.83 -2.68 -14.93
N GLY A 72 0.75 -1.73 -15.88
CA GLY A 72 1.59 -1.71 -17.07
C GLY A 72 3.02 -1.19 -16.84
N LEU A 73 3.28 -0.49 -15.73
CA LEU A 73 4.56 0.20 -15.50
C LEU A 73 5.60 -0.65 -14.75
N GLY A 74 5.20 -1.76 -14.11
CA GLY A 74 6.13 -2.67 -13.45
C GLY A 74 5.78 -2.96 -11.98
N MET A 75 6.81 -3.21 -11.16
CA MET A 75 6.63 -3.44 -9.72
C MET A 75 6.23 -2.15 -9.01
N ARG A 76 5.36 -2.25 -8.01
CA ARG A 76 4.73 -1.08 -7.35
C ARG A 76 5.72 -0.20 -6.61
N ASP A 77 6.71 -0.81 -5.97
CA ASP A 77 7.82 -0.16 -5.29
C ASP A 77 8.76 0.52 -6.28
N ASP A 78 9.18 -0.16 -7.35
CA ASP A 78 10.02 0.42 -8.42
C ASP A 78 9.35 1.67 -9.04
N VAL A 79 8.06 1.58 -9.36
CA VAL A 79 7.30 2.69 -9.96
C VAL A 79 7.14 3.85 -8.97
N ALA A 80 6.97 3.55 -7.68
CA ALA A 80 6.92 4.58 -6.66
C ALA A 80 8.28 5.27 -6.49
N GLU A 81 9.40 4.54 -6.49
CA GLU A 81 10.75 5.12 -6.47
C GLU A 81 10.97 6.07 -7.66
N GLU A 82 10.58 5.66 -8.86
CA GLU A 82 10.67 6.49 -10.05
C GLU A 82 9.84 7.78 -9.92
N TYR A 83 8.64 7.69 -9.33
CA TYR A 83 7.79 8.84 -9.09
C TYR A 83 8.43 9.88 -8.15
N PHE A 84 9.04 9.44 -7.06
CA PHE A 84 9.74 10.36 -6.15
C PHE A 84 11.00 10.95 -6.81
N ALA A 85 11.76 10.14 -7.55
CA ALA A 85 12.90 10.61 -8.34
C ALA A 85 12.48 11.65 -9.39
N TRP A 86 11.32 11.45 -10.03
CA TRP A 86 10.73 12.39 -10.99
C TRP A 86 10.42 13.73 -10.33
N HIS A 87 9.87 13.77 -9.12
CA HIS A 87 9.72 15.02 -8.35
C HIS A 87 11.06 15.70 -8.10
N GLY A 88 12.07 14.94 -7.68
CA GLY A 88 13.44 15.42 -7.46
C GLY A 88 14.08 16.04 -8.72
N SER A 89 13.80 15.49 -9.90
CA SER A 89 14.28 16.01 -11.18
C SER A 89 13.71 17.39 -11.53
N ARG A 90 12.52 17.72 -11.02
CA ARG A 90 11.78 18.96 -11.32
C ARG A 90 12.11 20.13 -10.40
N VAL A 91 12.97 19.91 -9.40
CA VAL A 91 13.39 20.95 -8.47
C VAL A 91 14.90 21.19 -8.54
N ARG A 92 15.31 22.47 -8.48
CA ARG A 92 16.73 22.85 -8.48
C ARG A 92 17.34 22.91 -7.07
N ARG A 93 16.53 23.21 -6.06
CA ARG A 93 17.03 23.39 -4.68
C ARG A 93 17.29 22.04 -4.05
N GLN A 94 18.52 21.86 -3.53
CA GLN A 94 18.93 20.61 -2.89
C GLN A 94 18.03 20.21 -1.72
N ALA A 95 17.67 21.18 -0.86
CA ALA A 95 16.74 20.95 0.24
C ALA A 95 15.39 20.36 -0.21
N LEU A 96 14.86 20.76 -1.38
CA LEU A 96 13.60 20.19 -1.90
C LEU A 96 13.79 18.77 -2.45
N LYS A 97 14.97 18.44 -2.99
CA LYS A 97 15.27 17.07 -3.43
C LYS A 97 15.31 16.13 -2.24
N GLU A 98 15.99 16.55 -1.18
CA GLU A 98 16.07 15.81 0.09
C GLU A 98 14.70 15.57 0.72
N GLU A 99 13.73 16.49 0.56
CA GLU A 99 12.34 16.22 0.97
C GLU A 99 11.70 15.08 0.19
N TYR A 100 11.91 15.02 -1.13
CA TYR A 100 11.31 13.95 -1.94
C TYR A 100 11.98 12.60 -1.69
N ASP A 101 13.30 12.58 -1.47
CA ASP A 101 14.02 11.37 -1.06
C ASP A 101 13.48 10.86 0.28
N ARG A 102 13.35 11.74 1.29
CA ARG A 102 12.77 11.36 2.60
C ARG A 102 11.30 10.95 2.50
N ALA A 103 10.52 11.60 1.65
CA ALA A 103 9.13 11.22 1.43
C ALA A 103 9.01 9.84 0.79
N CYS A 104 9.93 9.49 -0.12
CA CYS A 104 10.05 8.15 -0.71
C CYS A 104 10.28 7.10 0.38
N ASP A 105 11.30 7.30 1.21
CA ASP A 105 11.65 6.39 2.31
C ASP A 105 10.47 6.18 3.28
N LEU A 106 9.77 7.26 3.63
CA LEU A 106 8.60 7.21 4.51
C LEU A 106 7.42 6.46 3.86
N ALA A 107 7.12 6.74 2.59
CA ALA A 107 6.03 6.12 1.88
C ALA A 107 6.27 4.61 1.69
N LEU A 108 7.44 4.24 1.15
CA LEU A 108 7.81 2.84 0.92
C LEU A 108 8.00 2.06 2.22
N GLY A 109 8.59 2.70 3.25
CA GLY A 109 8.68 2.12 4.59
C GLY A 109 7.32 1.81 5.23
N LYS A 110 6.25 2.50 4.78
CA LYS A 110 4.86 2.23 5.16
C LYS A 110 4.10 1.34 4.19
N GLY A 111 4.71 0.94 3.06
CA GLY A 111 4.06 0.19 1.99
C GLY A 111 3.05 1.01 1.19
N LEU A 112 3.22 2.32 1.11
CA LEU A 112 2.36 3.22 0.33
C LEU A 112 2.88 3.31 -1.11
N ASP A 113 2.21 2.61 -2.03
CA ASP A 113 2.43 2.73 -3.47
C ASP A 113 1.61 3.89 -4.08
N LEU A 114 1.78 4.14 -5.38
CA LEU A 114 1.08 5.23 -6.08
C LEU A 114 -0.44 5.07 -6.11
N GLU A 115 -0.95 3.83 -6.09
CA GLU A 115 -2.40 3.59 -6.02
C GLU A 115 -2.93 4.06 -4.66
N LEU A 116 -2.28 3.68 -3.57
CA LEU A 116 -2.66 4.08 -2.22
C LEU A 116 -2.48 5.57 -1.97
N ILE A 117 -1.42 6.18 -2.53
CA ILE A 117 -1.21 7.63 -2.47
C ILE A 117 -2.32 8.38 -3.19
N HIS A 118 -2.81 7.86 -4.32
CA HIS A 118 -3.93 8.45 -5.05
C HIS A 118 -5.27 8.24 -4.35
N ASP A 119 -5.51 7.04 -3.82
CA ASP A 119 -6.78 6.67 -3.17
C ASP A 119 -6.98 7.42 -1.83
N ASP A 120 -5.92 7.73 -1.08
CA ASP A 120 -5.97 8.45 0.21
C ASP A 120 -5.04 9.67 0.27
N GLN A 121 -5.32 10.67 -0.59
CA GLN A 121 -4.49 11.88 -0.67
C GLN A 121 -4.41 12.66 0.65
N ASP A 122 -5.52 12.80 1.37
CA ASP A 122 -5.56 13.58 2.62
C ASP A 122 -4.80 12.87 3.75
N GLY A 123 -4.98 11.54 3.87
CA GLY A 123 -4.28 10.73 4.86
C GLY A 123 -2.78 10.69 4.61
N VAL A 124 -2.35 10.49 3.36
CA VAL A 124 -0.93 10.53 2.99
C VAL A 124 -0.33 11.91 3.16
N TYR A 125 -1.05 12.98 2.79
CA TYR A 125 -0.59 14.34 3.01
C TYR A 125 -0.31 14.62 4.49
N GLN A 126 -1.27 14.25 5.37
CA GLN A 126 -1.12 14.43 6.80
C GLN A 126 0.02 13.57 7.38
N PHE A 127 0.13 12.32 6.93
CA PHE A 127 1.23 11.44 7.35
C PHE A 127 2.60 12.04 7.03
N LEU A 128 2.79 12.58 5.82
CA LEU A 128 4.07 13.17 5.41
C LEU A 128 4.40 14.43 6.22
N THR A 129 3.42 15.32 6.43
CA THR A 129 3.65 16.56 7.19
C THR A 129 3.89 16.28 8.68
N ASP A 130 3.20 15.30 9.27
CA ASP A 130 3.43 14.85 10.65
C ASP A 130 4.84 14.29 10.85
N HIS A 131 5.44 13.74 9.79
CA HIS A 131 6.83 13.25 9.78
C HIS A 131 7.85 14.31 9.32
N GLY A 132 7.44 15.59 9.27
CA GLY A 132 8.34 16.70 9.00
C GLY A 132 8.75 16.84 7.54
N ILE A 133 7.94 16.33 6.61
CA ILE A 133 8.03 16.73 5.20
C ILE A 133 7.41 18.12 5.04
N MET A 134 8.10 19.00 4.30
CA MET A 134 7.56 20.34 4.03
C MET A 134 6.19 20.27 3.33
N GLU A 135 5.28 21.17 3.69
CA GLU A 135 3.90 21.19 3.16
C GLU A 135 3.83 21.24 1.63
N GLY A 136 4.76 21.98 1.00
CA GLY A 136 4.82 22.12 -0.46
C GLY A 136 5.09 20.78 -1.15
N PRO A 137 6.24 20.12 -0.89
CA PRO A 137 6.54 18.76 -1.33
C PRO A 137 5.45 17.76 -1.00
N ALA A 138 4.95 17.71 0.24
CA ALA A 138 3.88 16.78 0.63
C ALA A 138 2.62 16.97 -0.24
N ARG A 139 2.20 18.22 -0.49
CA ARG A 139 1.05 18.53 -1.34
C ARG A 139 1.26 18.14 -2.80
N ARG A 140 2.51 18.19 -3.29
CA ARG A 140 2.87 17.78 -4.66
C ARG A 140 2.85 16.27 -4.81
N VAL A 141 3.38 15.54 -3.83
CA VAL A 141 3.40 14.07 -3.80
C VAL A 141 2.00 13.48 -3.96
N VAL A 142 0.99 14.02 -3.27
CA VAL A 142 -0.37 13.45 -3.35
C VAL A 142 -1.15 13.87 -4.60
N ARG A 143 -0.84 15.04 -5.17
CA ARG A 143 -1.59 15.60 -6.32
C ARG A 143 -1.05 15.19 -7.68
N ASP A 144 0.25 14.98 -7.79
CA ASP A 144 0.90 14.87 -9.08
C ASP A 144 1.00 13.41 -9.58
N VAL A 145 0.35 12.44 -8.90
CA VAL A 145 0.34 11.02 -9.29
C VAL A 145 -0.20 10.84 -10.70
N GLU A 146 -1.37 11.38 -11.01
CA GLU A 146 -1.95 11.29 -12.36
C GLU A 146 -1.07 11.96 -13.42
N ILE A 147 -0.41 13.07 -13.06
CA ILE A 147 0.48 13.79 -13.96
C ILE A 147 1.67 12.93 -14.35
N PHE A 148 2.26 12.23 -13.37
CA PHE A 148 3.34 11.28 -13.62
C PHE A 148 2.87 10.14 -14.52
N LEU A 149 1.75 9.49 -14.20
CA LEU A 149 1.27 8.33 -14.97
C LEU A 149 0.93 8.68 -16.42
N ASN A 150 0.32 9.85 -16.64
CA ASN A 150 0.06 10.35 -17.99
C ASN A 150 1.36 10.56 -18.77
N GLN A 151 2.45 11.01 -18.14
CA GLN A 151 3.75 11.18 -18.82
C GLN A 151 4.41 9.86 -19.21
N GLN A 152 4.23 8.81 -18.40
CA GLN A 152 4.78 7.49 -18.70
C GLN A 152 4.10 6.85 -19.91
N GLN A 153 2.81 7.11 -20.11
CA GLN A 153 2.07 6.64 -21.29
C GLN A 153 2.59 7.23 -22.60
N TYR A 154 2.99 8.51 -22.61
CA TYR A 154 3.53 9.17 -23.81
C TYR A 154 5.01 8.90 -24.08
N SER A 155 5.73 8.31 -23.12
CA SER A 155 7.16 8.00 -23.28
C SER A 155 7.41 6.59 -23.86
N SER A 156 6.35 5.80 -24.02
CA SER A 156 6.40 4.41 -24.51
C SER A 156 6.03 4.25 -26.00
N ASP A 157 5.74 5.36 -26.70
CA ASP A 157 5.52 5.44 -28.16
C ASP A 157 6.77 5.96 -28.90
#